data_AF-A0A812WKY6-F1
#
_entry.id   AF-A0A812WKY6-F1
#
_cell.length_a   1.000
_cell.length_b   1.000
_cell.length_c   1.000
_cell.angle_alpha   90.00
_cell.angle_beta   90.00
_cell.angle_gamma   90.00
#
_symmetry.space_group_name_H-M   'P 1'
#
loop_
_entity.id
_entity.type
_entity.pdbx_description
1 polymer ?
#
loop_
_entity_poly.entity_id
_entity_poly.type
_entity_poly.pdbx_seq_one_letter_code
_entity_poly.pdbx_strand_id
1 'polypeptide(L)'
;MQRIGLYCKGDVSRMRNAVAWTMMMQGMPIIFYGTEHGFNTTHPPHWNAGFSTTTPGYSFLQALNNIRKALKLHTATMKVESVRANQLVISRHSDTQAFIFLNNYEDGHGPVEYEVAGILPETPAGWVWADALHGYSVPDLSAGVLRTSTDPVVLTLVERFSLLERDPEKEAIVVERL
;
A
#
# COMPACT_ATOMS: atom_id res chain seq x y z
N MET A 1 4.10 -23.83 10.27
CA MET A 1 3.60 -22.79 9.36
C MET A 1 4.77 -22.32 8.50
N GLN A 2 4.67 -22.38 7.17
CA GLN A 2 5.74 -21.91 6.29
C GLN A 2 5.73 -20.37 6.26
N ARG A 3 6.92 -19.74 6.21
CA ARG A 3 7.04 -18.27 6.17
C ARG A 3 6.66 -17.74 4.79
N ILE A 4 6.13 -16.52 4.75
CA ILE A 4 5.76 -15.84 3.51
C ILE A 4 6.92 -15.76 2.51
N GLY A 5 8.15 -15.48 2.99
CA GLY A 5 9.33 -15.45 2.13
C GLY A 5 9.66 -16.80 1.47
N LEU A 6 9.36 -17.92 2.14
CA LEU A 6 9.55 -19.26 1.58
C LEU A 6 8.47 -19.58 0.53
N TYR A 7 7.21 -19.24 0.81
CA TYR A 7 6.09 -19.47 -0.11
C TYR A 7 6.19 -18.61 -1.37
N CYS A 8 6.59 -17.34 -1.21
CA CYS A 8 6.81 -16.40 -2.32
C CYS A 8 8.16 -16.62 -3.02
N LYS A 9 8.97 -17.62 -2.64
CA LYS A 9 10.31 -17.89 -3.20
C LYS A 9 11.25 -16.66 -3.16
N GLY A 10 11.08 -15.80 -2.16
CA GLY A 10 11.85 -14.56 -2.02
C GLY A 10 11.41 -13.41 -2.92
N ASP A 11 10.32 -13.57 -3.69
CA ASP A 11 9.77 -12.50 -4.53
C ASP A 11 9.17 -11.38 -3.67
N VAL A 12 9.73 -10.17 -3.78
CA VAL A 12 9.43 -9.07 -2.87
C VAL A 12 8.04 -8.50 -3.16
N SER A 13 7.67 -8.35 -4.44
CA SER A 13 6.32 -7.90 -4.82
C SER A 13 5.23 -8.81 -4.25
N ARG A 14 5.34 -10.12 -4.42
CA ARG A 14 4.35 -11.07 -3.87
C ARG A 14 4.28 -11.01 -2.35
N MET A 15 5.43 -10.90 -1.68
CA MET A 15 5.49 -10.73 -0.24
C MET A 15 4.78 -9.44 0.19
N ARG A 16 5.04 -8.32 -0.48
CA ARG A 16 4.41 -7.02 -0.19
C ARG A 16 2.91 -7.05 -0.41
N ASN A 17 2.43 -7.65 -1.49
CA ASN A 17 0.99 -7.79 -1.76
C ASN A 17 0.29 -8.63 -0.68
N ALA A 18 0.88 -9.74 -0.24
CA ALA A 18 0.28 -10.57 0.81
C ALA A 18 0.34 -9.90 2.21
N VAL A 19 1.40 -9.12 2.50
CA VAL A 19 1.45 -8.29 3.71
C VAL A 19 0.42 -7.16 3.64
N ALA A 20 0.29 -6.49 2.50
CA ALA A 20 -0.71 -5.43 2.28
C ALA A 20 -2.13 -5.96 2.46
N TRP A 21 -2.46 -7.14 1.91
CA TRP A 21 -3.72 -7.82 2.17
C TRP A 21 -3.98 -7.98 3.68
N THR A 22 -3.01 -8.54 4.41
CA THR A 22 -3.14 -8.81 5.85
C THR A 22 -3.35 -7.53 6.65
N MET A 23 -2.64 -6.45 6.32
CA MET A 23 -2.73 -5.16 7.01
C MET A 23 -4.01 -4.38 6.68
N MET A 24 -4.47 -4.47 5.42
CA MET A 24 -5.52 -3.62 4.87
C MET A 24 -6.89 -4.29 4.78
N MET A 25 -7.01 -5.59 5.06
CA MET A 25 -8.31 -6.25 5.20
C MET A 25 -9.06 -5.79 6.46
N GLN A 26 -10.37 -6.03 6.48
CA GLN A 26 -11.20 -5.79 7.67
C GLN A 26 -10.84 -6.79 8.79
N GLY A 27 -10.75 -6.28 10.01
CA GLY A 27 -10.32 -7.06 11.18
C GLY A 27 -8.99 -6.58 11.76
N MET A 28 -8.42 -7.38 12.66
CA MET A 28 -7.16 -7.09 13.34
C MET A 28 -5.99 -7.76 12.60
N PRO A 29 -5.05 -6.98 12.03
CA PRO A 29 -3.92 -7.56 11.32
C PRO A 29 -2.93 -8.19 12.30
N ILE A 30 -2.46 -9.40 11.98
CA ILE A 30 -1.43 -10.11 12.76
C ILE A 30 -0.28 -10.45 11.82
N ILE A 31 0.91 -9.97 12.14
CA ILE A 31 2.15 -10.26 11.40
C ILE A 31 3.07 -11.05 12.32
N PHE A 32 3.58 -12.18 11.82
CA PHE A 32 4.53 -13.00 12.55
C PHE A 32 5.92 -12.37 12.50
N TYR A 33 6.65 -12.39 13.62
CA TYR A 33 7.96 -11.76 13.74
C TYR A 33 8.93 -12.23 12.66
N GLY A 34 9.81 -11.33 12.22
CA GLY A 34 10.80 -11.60 11.17
C GLY A 34 10.25 -11.46 9.75
N THR A 35 8.96 -11.22 9.58
CA THR A 35 8.37 -10.90 8.26
C THR A 35 8.93 -9.58 7.73
N GLU A 36 9.05 -8.59 8.62
CA GLU A 36 9.68 -7.28 8.38
C GLU A 36 11.15 -7.39 7.92
N HIS A 37 11.86 -8.44 8.35
CA HIS A 37 13.23 -8.74 7.96
C HIS A 37 13.37 -9.71 6.79
N GLY A 38 12.25 -10.18 6.21
CA GLY A 38 12.27 -11.12 5.10
C GLY A 38 12.80 -12.52 5.47
N PHE A 39 12.64 -12.95 6.72
CA PHE A 39 13.09 -14.28 7.13
C PHE A 39 12.45 -15.39 6.29
N ASN A 40 13.31 -16.26 5.73
CA ASN A 40 12.92 -17.37 4.86
C ASN A 40 13.12 -18.76 5.51
N THR A 41 13.74 -18.83 6.69
CA THR A 41 13.94 -20.07 7.46
C THR A 41 12.88 -20.20 8.55
N THR A 42 12.58 -21.41 9.03
CA THR A 42 11.38 -21.64 9.85
C THR A 42 11.41 -20.97 11.23
N HIS A 43 12.55 -20.91 11.93
CA HIS A 43 12.61 -20.32 13.29
C HIS A 43 13.94 -19.63 13.63
N PRO A 44 14.44 -18.70 12.81
CA PRO A 44 15.59 -17.90 13.21
C PRO A 44 15.18 -17.01 14.39
N PRO A 45 16.01 -16.92 15.44
CA PRO A 45 15.72 -16.00 16.52
C PRO A 45 15.81 -14.57 16.02
N HIS A 46 14.82 -13.75 16.39
CA HIS A 46 14.69 -12.37 15.90
C HIS A 46 15.89 -11.49 16.24
N TRP A 47 16.48 -11.69 17.41
CA TRP A 47 17.67 -10.95 17.85
C TRP A 47 18.87 -11.10 16.92
N ASN A 48 18.94 -12.14 16.08
CA ASN A 48 19.99 -12.28 15.08
C ASN A 48 19.94 -11.18 14.01
N ALA A 49 18.78 -10.54 13.80
CA ALA A 49 18.63 -9.38 12.92
C ALA A 49 18.94 -8.04 13.62
N GLY A 50 19.32 -8.07 14.91
CA GLY A 50 19.65 -6.88 15.68
C GLY A 50 18.49 -5.89 15.83
N PHE A 51 17.25 -6.33 15.63
CA PHE A 51 16.05 -5.48 15.65
C PHE A 51 16.12 -4.27 14.70
N SER A 52 16.82 -4.43 13.56
CA SER A 52 17.00 -3.33 12.59
C SER A 52 15.66 -2.76 12.09
N THR A 53 15.45 -1.47 12.32
CA THR A 53 14.27 -0.72 11.86
C THR A 53 14.45 -0.12 10.46
N THR A 54 15.60 -0.36 9.82
CA THR A 54 15.95 0.22 8.51
C THR A 54 15.72 -0.75 7.35
N THR A 55 15.16 -1.93 7.61
CA THR A 55 14.87 -2.89 6.54
C THR A 55 13.67 -2.44 5.69
N PRO A 56 13.68 -2.73 4.37
CA PRO A 56 12.57 -2.35 3.50
C PRO A 56 11.20 -2.89 3.96
N GLY A 57 11.17 -4.12 4.51
CA GLY A 57 9.93 -4.71 5.05
C GLY A 57 9.44 -3.99 6.31
N TYR A 58 10.35 -3.50 7.17
CA TYR A 58 9.99 -2.70 8.33
C TYR A 58 9.36 -1.37 7.91
N SER A 59 10.01 -0.62 7.01
CA SER A 59 9.47 0.65 6.49
C SER A 59 8.12 0.45 5.78
N PHE A 60 7.97 -0.66 5.04
CA PHE A 60 6.71 -1.01 4.39
C PHE A 60 5.57 -1.26 5.38
N LEU A 61 5.81 -2.05 6.43
CA LEU A 61 4.82 -2.28 7.50
C LEU A 61 4.48 -0.99 8.26
N GLN A 62 5.49 -0.14 8.49
CA GLN A 62 5.29 1.17 9.09
C GLN A 62 4.36 2.04 8.23
N ALA A 63 4.59 2.11 6.92
CA ALA A 63 3.75 2.84 5.99
C ALA A 63 2.29 2.32 6.01
N LEU A 64 2.09 1.02 5.89
CA LEU A 64 0.74 0.42 5.94
C LEU A 64 0.02 0.72 7.25
N ASN A 65 0.72 0.63 8.39
CA ASN A 65 0.13 0.94 9.69
C ASN A 65 -0.23 2.42 9.83
N ASN A 66 0.62 3.31 9.31
CA ASN A 66 0.35 4.76 9.28
C ASN A 66 -0.87 5.08 8.43
N ILE A 67 -0.99 4.48 7.24
CA ILE A 67 -2.16 4.63 6.36
C ILE A 67 -3.42 4.14 7.07
N ARG A 68 -3.36 2.94 7.67
CA ARG A 68 -4.49 2.34 8.40
C ARG A 68 -4.99 3.24 9.53
N LYS A 69 -4.09 3.92 10.23
CA LYS A 69 -4.44 4.90 11.28
C LYS A 69 -5.00 6.19 10.69
N ALA A 70 -4.30 6.79 9.73
CA ALA A 70 -4.67 8.07 9.12
C ALA A 70 -6.06 8.01 8.46
N LEU A 71 -6.36 6.91 7.78
CA LEU A 71 -7.65 6.68 7.12
C LEU A 71 -8.68 5.99 8.03
N LYS A 72 -8.39 5.84 9.33
CA LYS A 72 -9.28 5.17 10.31
C LYS A 72 -9.81 3.82 9.81
N LEU A 73 -8.98 3.02 9.14
CA LEU A 73 -9.40 1.73 8.57
C LEU A 73 -9.63 0.64 9.63
N HIS A 74 -9.58 0.94 10.92
CA HIS A 74 -9.89 -0.02 11.97
C HIS A 74 -11.40 -0.22 12.17
N THR A 75 -12.23 0.78 11.81
CA THR A 75 -13.69 0.69 11.81
C THR A 75 -14.30 0.58 10.41
N ALA A 76 -13.50 0.80 9.36
CA ALA A 76 -14.00 0.78 7.99
C ALA A 76 -14.53 -0.59 7.56
N THR A 77 -15.68 -0.61 6.89
CA THR A 77 -16.21 -1.81 6.25
C THR A 77 -15.39 -2.14 5.01
N MET A 78 -15.28 -3.42 4.67
CA MET A 78 -14.59 -3.88 3.46
C MET A 78 -15.60 -4.38 2.43
N LYS A 79 -15.36 -4.02 1.17
CA LYS A 79 -16.07 -4.58 0.01
C LYS A 79 -15.05 -5.07 -1.02
N VAL A 80 -15.35 -6.19 -1.65
CA VAL A 80 -14.59 -6.67 -2.81
C VAL A 80 -15.15 -5.99 -4.04
N GLU A 81 -14.33 -5.22 -4.74
CA GLU A 81 -14.73 -4.47 -5.93
C GLU A 81 -14.48 -5.26 -7.22
N SER A 82 -13.36 -5.99 -7.29
CA SER A 82 -13.00 -6.77 -8.47
C SER A 82 -12.09 -7.94 -8.12
N VAL A 83 -12.32 -9.07 -8.78
CA VAL A 83 -11.49 -10.28 -8.68
C VAL A 83 -11.17 -10.77 -10.08
N ARG A 84 -9.88 -10.99 -10.35
CA ARG A 84 -9.38 -11.67 -11.54
C ARG A 84 -8.39 -12.74 -11.12
N ALA A 85 -7.87 -13.52 -12.08
CA ALA A 85 -6.92 -14.59 -11.79
C ALA A 85 -5.69 -14.13 -10.99
N ASN A 86 -5.19 -12.92 -11.29
CA ASN A 86 -3.94 -12.39 -10.73
C ASN A 86 -4.10 -11.05 -9.99
N GLN A 87 -5.33 -10.57 -9.82
CA GLN A 87 -5.61 -9.24 -9.28
C GLN A 87 -6.80 -9.27 -8.35
N LEU A 88 -6.73 -8.47 -7.30
CA LEU A 88 -7.80 -8.26 -6.33
C LEU A 88 -7.87 -6.77 -6.02
N VAL A 89 -9.07 -6.20 -6.13
CA VAL A 89 -9.35 -4.83 -5.71
C VAL A 89 -10.39 -4.87 -4.61
N ILE A 90 -10.05 -4.28 -3.47
CA ILE A 90 -10.97 -4.10 -2.35
C ILE A 90 -11.10 -2.62 -2.02
N SER A 91 -12.25 -2.23 -1.50
CA SER A 91 -12.49 -0.91 -0.95
C SER A 91 -12.70 -1.00 0.55
N ARG A 92 -12.30 0.06 1.26
CA ARG A 92 -12.52 0.25 2.69
C ARG A 92 -13.23 1.58 2.90
N HIS A 93 -14.41 1.56 3.51
CA HIS A 93 -15.24 2.74 3.70
C HIS A 93 -15.55 2.99 5.18
N SER A 94 -15.26 4.20 5.65
CA SER A 94 -15.70 4.79 6.91
C SER A 94 -16.03 6.27 6.67
N ASP A 95 -15.58 7.18 7.54
CA ASP A 95 -15.50 8.62 7.25
C ASP A 95 -14.57 8.94 6.06
N THR A 96 -13.64 8.02 5.76
CA THR A 96 -12.73 8.11 4.62
C THR A 96 -12.91 6.91 3.71
N GLN A 97 -12.35 6.98 2.50
CA GLN A 97 -12.37 5.87 1.55
C GLN A 97 -10.96 5.52 1.08
N ALA A 98 -10.66 4.23 1.08
CA ALA A 98 -9.42 3.69 0.55
C ALA A 98 -9.71 2.56 -0.42
N PHE A 99 -9.05 2.56 -1.57
CA PHE A 99 -9.07 1.47 -2.54
C PHE A 99 -7.70 0.80 -2.56
N ILE A 100 -7.68 -0.51 -2.32
CA ILE A 100 -6.45 -1.30 -2.21
C ILE A 100 -6.40 -2.23 -3.41
N PHE A 101 -5.33 -2.09 -4.20
CA PHE A 101 -5.06 -2.84 -5.41
C PHE A 101 -3.94 -3.83 -5.12
N LEU A 102 -4.24 -5.11 -5.29
CA LEU A 102 -3.37 -6.22 -4.99
C LEU A 102 -3.21 -7.09 -6.22
N ASN A 103 -2.04 -7.71 -6.35
CA ASN A 103 -1.75 -8.70 -7.39
C ASN A 103 -0.80 -9.80 -6.88
N ASN A 104 -0.60 -10.82 -7.72
CA ASN A 104 0.32 -11.94 -7.45
C ASN A 104 1.42 -12.08 -8.51
N TYR A 105 1.66 -11.02 -9.30
CA TYR A 105 2.73 -11.01 -10.30
C TYR A 105 4.11 -11.01 -9.63
N GLU A 106 5.11 -11.54 -10.35
CA GLU A 106 6.50 -11.55 -9.89
C GLU A 106 7.16 -10.20 -10.12
N ASP A 107 8.22 -9.93 -9.37
CA ASP A 107 9.11 -8.80 -9.64
C ASP A 107 9.58 -8.84 -11.10
N GLY A 108 9.45 -7.73 -11.82
CA GLY A 108 9.87 -7.61 -13.23
C GLY A 108 8.82 -8.03 -14.27
N HIS A 109 7.58 -8.37 -13.88
CA HIS A 109 6.47 -8.67 -14.82
C HIS A 109 6.13 -7.52 -15.79
N GLY A 110 6.56 -6.28 -15.50
CA GLY A 110 6.15 -5.08 -16.21
C GLY A 110 4.94 -4.40 -15.55
N PRO A 111 4.41 -3.32 -16.15
CA PRO A 111 3.29 -2.58 -15.59
C PRO A 111 2.05 -3.46 -15.40
N VAL A 112 1.38 -3.29 -14.27
CA VAL A 112 0.10 -3.91 -13.94
C VAL A 112 -1.01 -2.90 -14.20
N GLU A 113 -1.98 -3.32 -15.01
CA GLU A 113 -3.14 -2.50 -15.36
C GLU A 113 -4.39 -2.98 -14.63
N TYR A 114 -5.09 -2.07 -13.95
CA TYR A 114 -6.38 -2.34 -13.32
C TYR A 114 -7.47 -1.53 -14.02
N GLU A 115 -8.54 -2.20 -14.42
CA GLU A 115 -9.77 -1.52 -14.85
C GLU A 115 -10.44 -0.91 -13.63
N VAL A 116 -10.51 0.42 -13.59
CA VAL A 116 -11.06 1.18 -12.45
C VAL A 116 -12.33 1.95 -12.79
N ALA A 117 -12.72 1.96 -14.07
CA ALA A 117 -14.01 2.50 -14.50
C ALA A 117 -15.16 1.82 -13.75
N GLY A 118 -15.96 2.60 -13.03
CA GLY A 118 -17.06 2.10 -12.20
C GLY A 118 -16.65 1.51 -10.84
N ILE A 119 -15.35 1.38 -10.57
CA ILE A 119 -14.84 1.04 -9.23
C ILE A 119 -14.54 2.31 -8.44
N LEU A 120 -13.77 3.23 -9.03
CA LEU A 120 -13.44 4.50 -8.40
C LEU A 120 -14.59 5.49 -8.62
N PRO A 121 -15.16 6.07 -7.54
CA PRO A 121 -16.13 7.15 -7.66
C PRO A 121 -15.55 8.39 -8.35
N GLU A 122 -16.43 9.20 -8.93
CA GLU A 122 -16.06 10.52 -9.44
C GLU A 122 -15.46 11.38 -8.33
N THR A 123 -14.37 12.07 -8.66
CA THR A 123 -13.67 12.95 -7.72
C THR A 123 -14.39 14.29 -7.60
N PRO A 124 -14.71 14.77 -6.38
CA PRO A 124 -15.20 16.13 -6.20
C PRO A 124 -14.22 17.17 -6.73
N ALA A 125 -14.74 18.36 -7.09
CA ALA A 125 -13.89 19.45 -7.55
C ALA A 125 -12.83 19.83 -6.50
N GLY A 126 -11.57 19.93 -6.93
CA GLY A 126 -10.43 20.23 -6.04
C GLY A 126 -9.83 19.01 -5.34
N TRP A 127 -10.41 17.82 -5.51
CA TRP A 127 -9.88 16.57 -4.95
C TRP A 127 -9.26 15.69 -6.04
N VAL A 128 -8.33 14.82 -5.62
CA VAL A 128 -7.68 13.84 -6.51
C VAL A 128 -7.49 12.52 -5.77
N TRP A 129 -7.43 11.44 -6.53
CA TRP A 129 -6.94 10.15 -6.04
C TRP A 129 -5.41 10.22 -5.93
N ALA A 130 -4.88 9.82 -4.78
CA ALA A 130 -3.46 9.76 -4.51
C ALA A 130 -3.07 8.42 -3.89
N ASP A 131 -1.89 7.92 -4.25
CA ASP A 131 -1.34 6.68 -3.71
C ASP A 131 -0.66 6.92 -2.37
N ALA A 132 -1.37 6.61 -1.29
CA ALA A 132 -0.90 6.79 0.07
C ALA A 132 0.31 5.90 0.42
N LEU A 133 0.53 4.80 -0.30
CA LEU A 133 1.64 3.89 -0.05
C LEU A 133 2.95 4.39 -0.68
N HIS A 134 2.85 5.07 -1.82
CA HIS A 134 3.98 5.65 -2.55
C HIS A 134 4.00 7.18 -2.43
N GLY A 135 3.93 7.68 -1.19
CA GLY A 135 4.17 9.09 -0.87
C GLY A 135 3.05 10.06 -1.25
N TYR A 136 1.81 9.59 -1.38
CA TYR A 136 0.67 10.40 -1.87
C TYR A 136 0.88 10.95 -3.28
N SER A 137 1.62 10.22 -4.13
CA SER A 137 1.78 10.58 -5.53
C SER A 137 0.46 10.44 -6.30
N VAL A 138 0.27 11.27 -7.31
CA VAL A 138 -0.87 11.14 -8.23
C VAL A 138 -0.58 9.96 -9.17
N PRO A 139 -1.41 8.90 -9.16
CA PRO A 139 -1.18 7.72 -9.98
C PRO A 139 -1.47 7.99 -11.47
N ASP A 140 -0.92 7.15 -12.36
CA ASP A 140 -1.32 7.12 -13.77
C ASP A 140 -2.72 6.50 -13.90
N LEU A 141 -3.71 7.40 -13.86
CA LEU A 141 -5.12 7.11 -14.10
C LEU A 141 -5.51 7.72 -15.45
N SER A 142 -5.54 6.89 -16.49
CA SER A 142 -5.85 7.32 -17.86
C SER A 142 -6.93 6.43 -18.46
N ALA A 143 -7.98 7.06 -19.02
CA ALA A 143 -9.09 6.37 -19.69
C ALA A 143 -9.76 5.24 -18.87
N GLY A 144 -9.85 5.40 -17.54
CA GLY A 144 -10.48 4.40 -16.66
C GLY A 144 -9.57 3.22 -16.29
N VAL A 145 -8.27 3.32 -16.58
CA VAL A 145 -7.25 2.32 -16.23
C VAL A 145 -6.25 2.93 -15.25
N LEU A 146 -5.95 2.20 -14.19
CA LEU A 146 -4.83 2.46 -13.29
C LEU A 146 -3.62 1.66 -13.76
N ARG A 147 -2.52 2.33 -14.10
CA ARG A 147 -1.23 1.70 -14.41
C ARG A 147 -0.26 1.86 -13.25
N THR A 148 0.31 0.76 -12.79
CA THR A 148 1.26 0.75 -11.67
C THR A 148 2.32 -0.34 -11.82
N SER A 149 3.29 -0.39 -10.92
CA SER A 149 4.24 -1.51 -10.81
C SER A 149 3.55 -2.75 -10.23
N THR A 150 4.32 -3.79 -9.92
CA THR A 150 3.81 -4.98 -9.23
C THR A 150 3.62 -4.75 -7.73
N ASP A 151 4.06 -3.61 -7.17
CA ASP A 151 3.80 -3.27 -5.77
C ASP A 151 2.30 -3.00 -5.52
N PRO A 152 1.78 -3.30 -4.32
CA PRO A 152 0.41 -2.98 -3.97
C PRO A 152 0.21 -1.47 -3.95
N VAL A 153 -0.99 -1.01 -4.31
CA VAL A 153 -1.34 0.42 -4.34
C VAL A 153 -2.49 0.68 -3.36
N VAL A 154 -2.43 1.81 -2.65
CA VAL A 154 -3.52 2.25 -1.77
C VAL A 154 -3.97 3.65 -2.17
N LEU A 155 -5.05 3.73 -2.95
CA LEU A 155 -5.61 5.02 -3.35
C LEU A 155 -6.55 5.57 -2.28
N THR A 156 -6.40 6.85 -1.98
CA THR A 156 -7.32 7.61 -1.14
C THR A 156 -7.59 8.98 -1.76
N LEU A 157 -8.72 9.59 -1.41
CA LEU A 157 -9.04 10.95 -1.82
C LEU A 157 -8.25 11.93 -0.96
N VAL A 158 -7.60 12.89 -1.61
CA VAL A 158 -6.94 14.02 -0.95
C VAL A 158 -7.28 15.32 -1.67
N GLU A 159 -7.26 16.43 -0.93
CA GLU A 159 -7.37 17.76 -1.53
C GLU A 159 -6.10 18.03 -2.35
N ARG A 160 -6.27 18.48 -3.59
CA ARG A 160 -5.15 18.75 -4.50
C ARG A 160 -4.14 19.74 -3.91
N PHE A 161 -4.60 20.71 -3.14
CA PHE A 161 -3.72 21.70 -2.49
C PHE A 161 -2.85 21.08 -1.40
N SER A 162 -3.36 20.10 -0.66
CA SER A 162 -2.60 19.40 0.39
C SER A 162 -1.39 18.63 -0.15
N LEU A 163 -1.41 18.24 -1.42
CA LEU A 163 -0.26 17.60 -2.08
C LEU A 163 0.87 18.59 -2.33
N LEU A 164 0.54 19.87 -2.63
CA LEU A 164 1.53 20.91 -2.89
C LEU A 164 2.27 21.35 -1.62
N GLU A 165 1.67 21.17 -0.45
CA GLU A 165 2.30 21.44 0.85
C GLU A 165 3.23 20.30 1.29
N ARG A 166 3.04 19.10 0.73
CA ARG A 166 3.85 17.90 1.03
C ARG A 166 5.03 17.73 0.08
N ASP A 167 5.22 18.67 -0.84
CA ASP A 167 6.34 18.66 -1.79
C ASP A 167 7.64 19.07 -1.05
N PRO A 168 8.65 18.18 -0.97
CA PRO A 168 9.90 18.48 -0.25
C PRO A 168 10.64 19.71 -0.80
N GLU A 169 10.39 20.12 -2.05
CA GLU A 169 10.99 21.36 -2.60
C GLU A 169 10.46 22.64 -1.94
N LYS A 170 9.25 22.62 -1.36
CA LYS A 170 8.71 23.80 -0.65
C LYS A 170 9.07 23.87 0.82
N GLU A 171 9.40 22.75 1.47
CA GLU A 171 9.94 22.78 2.85
C GLU A 171 11.27 23.55 2.90
N ALA A 172 12.10 23.48 1.84
CA ALA A 172 13.35 24.23 1.74
C ALA A 172 13.15 25.77 1.67
N ILE A 173 12.09 26.24 1.01
CA ILE A 173 11.83 27.69 0.82
C ILE A 173 11.31 28.34 2.11
N VAL A 174 10.67 27.57 3.00
CA VAL A 174 10.15 28.08 4.28
C VAL A 174 11.27 28.21 5.33
N VAL A 175 12.30 27.36 5.27
CA VAL A 175 13.44 27.39 6.21
C VAL A 175 14.41 28.55 5.91
N GLU A 176 14.51 29.02 4.67
CA GLU A 176 15.35 30.19 4.30
C GLU A 176 14.71 31.56 4.63
N ARG A 177 13.51 31.60 5.22
CA ARG A 177 12.81 32.84 5.62
C ARG A 177 12.57 32.99 7.13
N LEU A 178 13.31 32.25 7.95
CA LEU A 178 13.40 32.45 9.40
C LEU A 178 14.83 32.82 9.80
#